data_AF-A0A8X6QC00-F1
#
_entry.id   AF-A0A8X6QC00-F1
#
_cell.length_a   1.000
_cell.length_b   1.000
_cell.length_c   1.000
_cell.angle_alpha   90.00
_cell.angle_beta   90.00
_cell.angle_gamma   90.00
#
_symmetry.space_group_name_H-M   'P 1'
#
loop_
_entity.id
_entity.type
_entity.pdbx_description
1 polymer ?
#
loop_
_entity_poly.entity_id
_entity_poly.type
_entity_poly.pdbx_seq_one_letter_code
_entity_poly.pdbx_strand_id
1 'polypeptide(L)'
;CIIDTKLSNFHHGEKLYDLVKSELDKLKDIKFDVLLKWKPEGDICPQSIRDYFEREGYDCITCEPYCTNFRQFSTPFPNMNLKQLDSFQVEELMEWIGMLICNICDIPDSDASKLQQFENPKSPTITEEWKVDFCLGFHDGDEVCSLLKESKKLFEKEPDLPFLIVFLSGYLESYTAGERFERFSSEDKITALIISPDFQCLVITMGGS
;
A
#
# COMPACT_ATOMS: atom_id res chain seq x y z
N CYS A 1 9.95 -18.62 -15.41
CA CYS A 1 10.34 -18.11 -16.73
C CYS A 1 9.94 -16.63 -16.75
N ILE A 2 10.83 -15.72 -17.18
CA ILE A 2 10.53 -14.28 -17.30
C ILE A 2 10.51 -13.96 -18.78
N ILE A 3 9.42 -13.35 -19.25
CA ILE A 3 9.29 -12.88 -20.64
C ILE A 3 9.42 -11.36 -20.62
N ASP A 4 10.54 -10.84 -21.13
CA ASP A 4 10.72 -9.40 -21.29
C ASP A 4 10.14 -8.95 -22.64
N THR A 5 8.98 -8.30 -22.56
CA THR A 5 8.26 -7.80 -23.73
C THR A 5 8.84 -6.50 -24.30
N LYS A 6 9.86 -5.91 -23.65
CA LYS A 6 10.52 -4.67 -24.10
C LYS A 6 11.79 -4.94 -24.91
N LEU A 7 12.20 -6.20 -25.06
CA LEU A 7 13.34 -6.55 -25.91
C LEU A 7 13.09 -6.09 -27.34
N SER A 8 14.10 -5.50 -27.99
CA SER A 8 13.97 -4.95 -29.34
C SER A 8 13.57 -5.99 -30.39
N ASN A 9 13.90 -7.26 -30.16
CA ASN A 9 13.53 -8.40 -31.02
C ASN A 9 12.28 -9.16 -30.52
N PHE A 10 11.53 -8.62 -29.57
CA PHE A 10 10.26 -9.19 -29.11
C PHE A 10 9.08 -8.51 -29.82
N HIS A 11 8.94 -8.76 -31.11
CA HIS A 11 7.85 -8.25 -31.92
C HIS A 11 7.43 -9.28 -32.98
N HIS A 12 6.22 -9.11 -33.52
CA HIS A 12 5.64 -10.06 -34.47
C HIS A 12 6.54 -10.31 -35.68
N GLY A 13 6.79 -11.59 -36.01
CA GLY A 13 7.67 -12.02 -37.09
C GLY A 13 9.11 -12.33 -36.66
N GLU A 14 9.50 -11.99 -35.44
CA GLU A 14 10.77 -12.42 -34.85
C GLU A 14 10.64 -13.81 -34.22
N LYS A 15 11.72 -14.60 -34.33
CA LYS A 15 11.75 -15.99 -33.84
C LYS A 15 11.39 -16.12 -32.37
N LEU A 16 11.82 -15.16 -31.55
CA LEU A 16 11.58 -15.17 -30.11
C LEU A 16 10.09 -14.95 -29.80
N TYR A 17 9.47 -13.99 -30.46
CA TYR A 17 8.04 -13.70 -30.29
C TYR A 17 7.19 -14.90 -30.72
N ASP A 18 7.45 -15.46 -31.90
CA ASP A 18 6.69 -16.58 -32.45
C ASP A 18 6.83 -17.84 -31.58
N LEU A 19 8.03 -18.09 -31.03
CA LEU A 19 8.27 -19.17 -30.09
C LEU A 19 7.46 -18.99 -28.81
N VAL A 20 7.54 -17.81 -28.17
CA VAL A 20 6.82 -17.54 -26.91
C VAL A 20 5.31 -17.63 -27.13
N LYS A 21 4.80 -17.05 -28.21
CA LYS A 21 3.38 -17.15 -28.59
C LYS A 21 2.95 -18.61 -28.76
N SER A 22 3.71 -19.40 -29.52
CA SER A 22 3.42 -20.82 -29.73
C SER A 22 3.39 -21.63 -28.43
N GLU A 23 4.29 -21.36 -27.48
CA GLU A 23 4.25 -22.02 -26.18
C GLU A 23 3.07 -21.56 -25.32
N LEU A 24 2.73 -20.27 -25.31
CA LEU A 24 1.56 -19.75 -24.59
C LEU A 24 0.24 -20.30 -25.19
N ASP A 25 0.15 -20.43 -26.52
CA ASP A 25 -1.01 -20.98 -27.22
C ASP A 25 -1.26 -22.47 -26.90
N LYS A 26 -0.27 -23.19 -26.34
CA LYS A 26 -0.45 -24.56 -25.84
C LYS A 26 -1.12 -24.58 -24.47
N LEU A 27 -1.07 -23.49 -23.71
CA LEU A 27 -1.63 -23.37 -22.36
C LEU A 27 -3.13 -22.99 -22.39
N LYS A 28 -3.91 -23.62 -23.27
CA LYS A 28 -5.30 -23.23 -23.58
C LYS A 28 -6.26 -23.31 -22.40
N ASP A 29 -5.91 -24.08 -21.38
CA ASP A 29 -6.74 -24.30 -20.19
C ASP A 29 -6.42 -23.34 -19.04
N ILE A 30 -5.41 -22.47 -19.20
CA ILE A 30 -5.08 -21.47 -18.19
C ILE A 30 -5.99 -20.25 -18.39
N LYS A 31 -6.81 -19.98 -17.38
CA LYS A 31 -7.64 -18.78 -17.28
C LYS A 31 -7.41 -18.16 -15.91
N PHE A 32 -7.40 -16.84 -15.86
CA PHE A 32 -7.24 -16.09 -14.62
C PHE A 32 -7.93 -14.73 -14.79
N ASP A 33 -8.37 -14.18 -13.65
CA ASP A 33 -8.88 -12.83 -13.59
C ASP A 33 -7.70 -11.85 -13.49
N VAL A 34 -7.79 -10.71 -14.17
CA VAL A 34 -6.72 -9.72 -14.23
C VAL A 34 -7.22 -8.40 -13.67
N LEU A 35 -6.53 -7.88 -12.66
CA LEU A 35 -6.63 -6.47 -12.30
C LEU A 35 -5.76 -5.67 -13.27
N LEU A 36 -6.40 -4.81 -14.06
CA LEU A 36 -5.73 -4.01 -15.06
C LEU A 36 -5.89 -2.53 -14.75
N LYS A 37 -4.76 -1.81 -14.76
CA LYS A 37 -4.70 -0.36 -14.71
C LYS A 37 -3.84 0.13 -15.84
N TRP A 38 -4.32 1.14 -16.55
CA TRP A 38 -3.63 1.69 -17.71
C TRP A 38 -3.70 3.20 -17.71
N LYS A 39 -2.54 3.81 -17.95
CA LYS A 39 -2.38 5.24 -18.15
C LYS A 39 -2.09 5.45 -19.64
N PRO A 40 -3.05 5.94 -20.43
CA PRO A 40 -2.83 6.17 -21.85
C PRO A 40 -1.75 7.24 -22.07
N GLU A 41 -1.03 7.10 -23.17
CA GLU A 41 -0.13 8.15 -23.68
C GLU A 41 -0.88 9.00 -24.73
N GLY A 42 -0.77 10.32 -24.63
CA GLY A 42 -1.42 11.26 -25.56
C GLY A 42 -2.95 11.33 -25.39
N ASP A 43 -3.66 11.48 -26.51
CA ASP A 43 -5.12 11.75 -26.53
C ASP A 43 -5.99 10.47 -26.54
N ILE A 44 -5.45 9.34 -26.09
CA ILE A 44 -6.21 8.09 -26.06
C ILE A 44 -7.15 8.08 -24.85
N CYS A 45 -8.43 7.75 -25.09
CA CYS A 45 -9.41 7.64 -24.03
C CYS A 45 -9.03 6.52 -23.05
N PRO A 46 -8.90 6.77 -21.73
CA PRO A 46 -8.60 5.73 -20.75
C PRO A 46 -9.58 4.56 -20.77
N GLN A 47 -10.84 4.81 -21.14
CA GLN A 47 -11.88 3.78 -21.20
C GLN A 47 -11.71 2.82 -22.38
N SER A 48 -10.92 3.18 -23.41
CA SER A 48 -10.79 2.36 -24.62
C SER A 48 -10.18 0.98 -24.37
N ILE A 49 -9.45 0.81 -23.27
CA ILE A 49 -8.90 -0.50 -22.91
C ILE A 49 -10.00 -1.47 -22.49
N ARG A 50 -11.05 -0.99 -21.82
CA ARG A 50 -12.23 -1.79 -21.49
C ARG A 50 -12.94 -2.22 -22.77
N ASP A 51 -13.21 -1.28 -23.67
CA ASP A 51 -13.89 -1.54 -24.95
C ASP A 51 -13.12 -2.58 -25.79
N TYR A 52 -11.79 -2.54 -25.74
CA TYR A 52 -10.94 -3.54 -26.37
C TYR A 52 -11.22 -4.94 -25.81
N PHE A 53 -11.14 -5.13 -24.49
CA PHE A 53 -11.34 -6.45 -23.88
C PHE A 53 -12.79 -6.94 -24.01
N GLU A 54 -13.78 -6.08 -23.87
CA GLU A 54 -15.19 -6.45 -24.09
C GLU A 54 -15.44 -6.90 -25.53
N ARG A 55 -14.81 -6.26 -26.53
CA ARG A 55 -14.90 -6.69 -27.93
C ARG A 55 -14.24 -8.04 -28.20
N GLU A 56 -13.16 -8.35 -27.49
CA GLU A 56 -12.52 -9.67 -27.53
C GLU A 56 -13.30 -10.75 -26.74
N GLY A 57 -14.44 -10.37 -26.14
CA GLY A 57 -15.37 -11.28 -25.46
C GLY A 57 -15.06 -11.50 -23.98
N TYR A 58 -14.27 -10.63 -23.35
CA TYR A 58 -13.99 -10.69 -21.91
C TYR A 58 -14.99 -9.85 -21.11
N ASP A 59 -15.46 -10.41 -19.99
CA ASP A 59 -16.27 -9.67 -19.03
C ASP A 59 -15.40 -8.68 -18.26
N CYS A 60 -15.70 -7.38 -18.41
CA CYS A 60 -14.94 -6.31 -17.77
C CYS A 60 -15.75 -5.59 -16.70
N ILE A 61 -15.17 -5.42 -15.52
CA ILE A 61 -15.76 -4.70 -14.40
C ILE A 61 -14.90 -3.48 -14.09
N THR A 62 -15.52 -2.32 -13.97
CA THR A 62 -14.84 -1.11 -13.48
C THR A 62 -14.76 -1.17 -11.97
N CYS A 63 -13.55 -1.11 -11.43
CA CYS A 63 -13.29 -1.09 -10.00
C CYS A 63 -12.83 0.31 -9.61
N GLU A 64 -13.48 0.90 -8.61
CA GLU A 64 -13.06 2.17 -8.02
C GLU A 64 -12.43 1.91 -6.66
N PRO A 65 -11.38 2.67 -6.27
CA PRO A 65 -10.86 2.61 -4.92
C PRO A 65 -11.94 2.95 -3.90
N TYR A 66 -12.05 2.13 -2.87
CA TYR A 66 -12.90 2.40 -1.73
C TYR A 66 -12.09 3.17 -0.68
N CYS A 67 -12.43 4.44 -0.45
CA CYS A 67 -11.86 5.18 0.67
C CYS A 67 -12.89 5.40 1.78
N THR A 68 -12.47 5.19 3.02
CA THR A 68 -13.25 5.49 4.23
C THR A 68 -12.37 6.22 5.24
N ASN A 69 -12.98 6.91 6.20
CA ASN A 69 -12.25 7.54 7.28
C ASN A 69 -12.98 7.38 8.60
N PHE A 70 -12.21 7.43 9.67
CA PHE A 70 -12.75 7.58 11.01
C PHE A 70 -11.91 8.58 11.80
N ARG A 71 -12.51 9.09 12.88
CA ARG A 71 -11.87 9.96 13.85
C ARG A 71 -11.95 9.31 15.21
N GLN A 72 -10.86 9.36 15.96
CA GLN A 72 -10.84 9.01 17.38
C GLN A 72 -10.40 10.24 18.17
N PHE A 73 -11.04 10.46 19.31
CA PHE A 73 -10.80 11.61 20.16
C PHE A 73 -10.19 11.15 21.47
N SER A 74 -9.36 12.00 22.08
CA SER A 74 -8.74 11.72 23.38
C SER A 74 -7.91 10.42 23.40
N THR A 75 -7.33 10.05 22.27
CA THR A 75 -6.53 8.83 22.14
C THR A 75 -5.18 9.01 22.84
N PRO A 76 -4.77 8.07 23.71
CA PRO A 76 -3.44 8.10 24.32
C PRO A 76 -2.38 7.80 23.26
N PHE A 77 -1.42 8.71 23.08
CA PHE A 77 -0.25 8.54 22.21
C PHE A 77 1.01 8.27 23.04
N PRO A 78 1.87 7.31 22.67
CA PRO A 78 3.11 7.08 23.40
C PRO A 78 4.01 8.32 23.33
N ASN A 79 4.50 8.80 24.48
CA ASN A 79 5.42 9.94 24.51
C ASN A 79 6.79 9.54 23.92
N MET A 80 6.95 9.76 22.62
CA MET A 80 8.12 9.34 21.85
C MET A 80 8.67 10.50 21.02
N ASN A 81 9.99 10.61 20.95
CA ASN A 81 10.64 11.50 20.01
C ASN A 81 10.84 10.78 18.67
N LEU A 82 9.94 11.05 17.72
CA LEU A 82 9.97 10.42 16.39
C LEU A 82 11.27 10.62 15.62
N LYS A 83 12.09 11.62 15.98
CA LYS A 83 13.40 11.87 15.35
C LYS A 83 14.52 10.97 15.87
N GLN A 84 14.30 10.30 17.00
CA GLN A 84 15.31 9.50 17.71
C GLN A 84 14.67 8.23 18.28
N LEU A 85 13.95 7.48 17.44
CA LEU A 85 13.40 6.20 17.84
C LEU A 85 14.48 5.12 17.82
N ASP A 86 14.61 4.39 18.92
CA ASP A 86 15.31 3.11 18.94
C ASP A 86 14.41 1.97 18.42
N SER A 87 14.97 0.77 18.25
CA SER A 87 14.24 -0.38 17.71
C SER A 87 13.05 -0.80 18.59
N PHE A 88 13.17 -0.68 19.91
CA PHE A 88 12.11 -1.04 20.83
C PHE A 88 10.95 -0.05 20.76
N GLN A 89 11.25 1.25 20.68
CA GLN A 89 10.25 2.30 20.50
C GLN A 89 9.55 2.22 19.14
N VAL A 90 10.26 1.75 18.10
CA VAL A 90 9.65 1.45 16.80
C VAL A 90 8.61 0.32 16.94
N GLU A 91 8.96 -0.77 17.62
CA GLU A 91 8.02 -1.88 17.85
C GLU A 91 6.77 -1.44 18.64
N GLU A 92 6.96 -0.71 19.75
CA GLU A 92 5.85 -0.16 20.55
C GLU A 92 4.93 0.76 19.72
N LEU A 93 5.52 1.62 18.88
CA LEU A 93 4.76 2.49 17.99
C LEU A 93 3.94 1.69 16.97
N MET A 94 4.54 0.67 16.35
CA MET A 94 3.85 -0.14 15.33
C MET A 94 2.71 -0.96 15.92
N GLU A 95 2.90 -1.52 17.10
CA GLU A 95 1.87 -2.24 17.85
C GLU A 95 0.72 -1.30 18.22
N TRP A 96 1.03 -0.11 18.73
CA TRP A 96 0.04 0.92 19.06
C TRP A 96 -0.78 1.36 17.85
N ILE A 97 -0.13 1.59 16.69
CA ILE A 97 -0.84 1.93 15.46
C ILE A 97 -1.72 0.76 14.99
N GLY A 98 -1.24 -0.48 15.12
CA GLY A 98 -2.02 -1.68 14.81
C GLY A 98 -3.31 -1.73 15.62
N MET A 99 -3.25 -1.42 16.92
CA MET A 99 -4.43 -1.34 17.77
C MET A 99 -5.42 -0.26 17.30
N LEU A 100 -4.91 0.93 16.91
CA LEU A 100 -5.76 2.00 16.38
C LEU A 100 -6.46 1.60 15.10
N ILE A 101 -5.73 1.05 14.13
CA ILE A 101 -6.25 0.62 12.83
C ILE A 101 -7.33 -0.44 13.01
N CYS A 102 -7.13 -1.38 13.93
CA CYS A 102 -8.10 -2.42 14.27
C CYS A 102 -9.26 -1.90 15.13
N ASN A 103 -9.27 -0.61 15.51
CA ASN A 103 -10.28 0.02 16.36
C ASN A 103 -10.46 -0.70 17.71
N ILE A 104 -9.36 -1.18 18.30
CA ILE A 104 -9.34 -1.98 19.55
C ILE A 104 -9.26 -1.08 20.80
N CYS A 105 -9.02 0.23 20.63
CA CYS A 105 -8.74 1.16 21.74
C CYS A 105 -9.94 1.48 22.65
N ASP A 106 -11.17 1.09 22.29
CA ASP A 106 -12.42 1.39 23.03
C ASP A 106 -13.11 0.14 23.61
N ILE A 107 -12.36 -0.91 23.96
CA ILE A 107 -12.98 -2.11 24.55
C ILE A 107 -13.28 -1.88 26.04
N PRO A 108 -14.56 -1.90 26.48
CA PRO A 108 -14.91 -1.69 27.88
C PRO A 108 -14.31 -2.77 28.79
N ASP A 109 -13.92 -2.35 29.99
CA ASP A 109 -13.19 -3.11 31.02
C ASP A 109 -13.73 -4.53 31.33
N SER A 110 -14.97 -4.86 30.96
CA SER A 110 -15.56 -6.17 31.24
C SER A 110 -14.98 -7.33 30.42
N ASP A 111 -14.41 -7.05 29.23
CA ASP A 111 -13.69 -8.05 28.41
C ASP A 111 -12.17 -7.81 28.36
N ALA A 112 -11.69 -6.77 29.05
CA ALA A 112 -10.33 -6.25 28.98
C ALA A 112 -9.26 -7.20 29.54
N SER A 113 -9.63 -8.22 30.33
CA SER A 113 -8.64 -9.16 30.90
C SER A 113 -7.83 -9.97 29.88
N LYS A 114 -8.28 -10.08 28.62
CA LYS A 114 -7.52 -10.74 27.54
C LYS A 114 -6.80 -9.77 26.60
N LEU A 115 -7.13 -8.47 26.65
CA LEU A 115 -6.60 -7.43 25.77
C LEU A 115 -5.69 -6.42 26.50
N GLN A 116 -5.74 -6.39 27.84
CA GLN A 116 -4.83 -5.64 28.73
C GLN A 116 -3.38 -6.15 28.71
N GLN A 117 -3.02 -7.07 27.82
CA GLN A 117 -1.62 -7.43 27.59
C GLN A 117 -0.87 -6.36 26.78
N PHE A 118 -1.60 -5.49 26.06
CA PHE A 118 -1.03 -4.31 25.45
C PHE A 118 -1.11 -3.17 26.46
N GLU A 119 -0.03 -2.96 27.22
CA GLU A 119 0.05 -1.85 28.17
C GLU A 119 -0.15 -0.53 27.41
N ASN A 120 -1.11 0.30 27.87
CA ASN A 120 -1.13 1.70 27.45
C ASN A 120 0.26 2.29 27.64
N PRO A 121 0.70 3.21 26.77
CA PRO A 121 2.04 3.77 26.87
C PRO A 121 2.30 4.30 28.28
N LYS A 122 3.46 3.97 28.87
CA LYS A 122 3.77 4.26 30.29
C LYS A 122 3.70 5.75 30.65
N SER A 123 3.67 6.64 29.67
CA SER A 123 3.41 8.07 29.82
C SER A 123 2.73 8.58 28.56
N PRO A 124 1.39 8.49 28.44
CA PRO A 124 0.72 8.87 27.22
C PRO A 124 0.55 10.39 27.15
N THR A 125 0.82 10.97 25.99
CA THR A 125 0.31 12.30 25.66
C THR A 125 -1.11 12.11 25.14
N ILE A 126 -2.10 12.75 25.77
CA ILE A 126 -3.47 12.71 25.24
C ILE A 126 -3.51 13.65 24.04
N THR A 127 -3.73 13.07 22.88
CA THR A 127 -3.99 13.81 21.64
C THR A 127 -5.45 14.20 21.57
N GLU A 128 -5.76 15.39 21.05
CA GLU A 128 -7.14 15.85 20.93
C GLU A 128 -7.92 15.01 19.91
N GLU A 129 -7.32 14.73 18.76
CA GLU A 129 -7.95 14.01 17.66
C GLU A 129 -6.91 13.23 16.83
N TRP A 130 -7.29 12.00 16.45
CA TRP A 130 -6.67 11.22 15.39
C TRP A 130 -7.63 11.08 14.24
N LYS A 131 -7.13 11.32 13.03
CA LYS A 131 -7.84 11.03 11.80
C LYS A 131 -7.14 9.88 11.09
N VAL A 132 -7.89 8.84 10.78
CA VAL A 132 -7.42 7.71 9.98
C VAL A 132 -8.22 7.68 8.69
N ASP A 133 -7.52 7.78 7.57
CA ASP A 133 -8.08 7.60 6.23
C ASP A 133 -7.56 6.25 5.68
N PHE A 134 -8.48 5.33 5.37
CA PHE A 134 -8.16 4.13 4.62
C PHE A 134 -8.55 4.34 3.17
N CYS A 135 -7.66 3.97 2.25
CA CYS A 135 -8.06 3.77 0.87
C CYS A 135 -7.59 2.40 0.38
N LEU A 136 -8.53 1.60 -0.09
CA LEU A 136 -8.34 0.24 -0.57
C LEU A 136 -8.64 0.22 -2.07
N GLY A 137 -7.67 -0.24 -2.86
CA GLY A 137 -7.81 -0.26 -4.31
C GLY A 137 -6.54 -0.73 -5.00
N PHE A 138 -6.59 -0.76 -6.32
CA PHE A 138 -5.44 -1.09 -7.16
C PHE A 138 -4.66 0.18 -7.51
N HIS A 139 -3.71 0.51 -6.63
CA HIS A 139 -2.91 1.73 -6.73
C HIS A 139 -1.56 1.51 -7.41
N ASP A 140 -1.08 2.53 -8.12
CA ASP A 140 0.25 2.50 -8.74
C ASP A 140 1.26 3.38 -7.98
N GLY A 141 2.54 3.29 -8.38
CA GLY A 141 3.61 4.06 -7.75
C GLY A 141 3.47 5.58 -7.94
N ASP A 142 2.84 6.05 -9.02
CA ASP A 142 2.63 7.49 -9.26
C ASP A 142 1.62 8.05 -8.26
N GLU A 143 0.57 7.29 -7.94
CA GLU A 143 -0.41 7.65 -6.92
C GLU A 143 0.19 7.66 -5.52
N VAL A 144 1.01 6.67 -5.17
CA VAL A 144 1.75 6.68 -3.90
C VAL A 144 2.67 7.90 -3.82
N CYS A 145 3.40 8.21 -4.91
CA CYS A 145 4.21 9.43 -4.97
C CYS A 145 3.37 10.70 -4.83
N SER A 146 2.16 10.72 -5.37
CA SER A 146 1.24 11.85 -5.29
C SER A 146 0.72 12.02 -3.86
N LEU A 147 0.38 10.93 -3.17
CA LEU A 147 0.01 10.94 -1.76
C LEU A 147 1.10 11.60 -0.90
N LEU A 148 2.37 11.22 -1.10
CA LEU A 148 3.50 11.81 -0.37
C LEU A 148 3.67 13.31 -0.65
N LYS A 149 3.36 13.76 -1.87
CA LYS A 149 3.36 15.20 -2.21
C LYS A 149 2.21 15.94 -1.53
N GLU A 150 1.03 15.32 -1.45
CA GLU A 150 -0.11 15.91 -0.74
C GLU A 150 0.12 15.99 0.77
N SER A 151 0.82 15.02 1.36
CA SER A 151 1.27 15.10 2.76
C SER A 151 2.04 16.39 3.05
N LYS A 152 2.80 16.91 2.07
CA LYS A 152 3.52 18.18 2.21
C LYS A 152 2.61 19.37 2.32
N LYS A 153 1.64 19.44 1.44
CA LYS A 153 0.63 20.49 1.48
C LYS A 153 -0.19 20.43 2.76
N LEU A 154 -0.38 19.23 3.32
CA LEU A 154 -1.08 19.06 4.58
C LEU A 154 -0.33 19.69 5.75
N PHE A 155 0.98 19.47 5.88
CA PHE A 155 1.79 20.16 6.90
C PHE A 155 1.83 21.69 6.71
N GLU A 156 1.79 22.17 5.47
CA GLU A 156 1.70 23.61 5.19
C GLU A 156 0.35 24.20 5.63
N LYS A 157 -0.74 23.42 5.54
CA LYS A 157 -2.10 23.82 5.92
C LYS A 157 -2.36 23.66 7.41
N GLU A 158 -1.76 22.65 8.04
CA GLU A 158 -1.93 22.26 9.44
C GLU A 158 -0.54 22.30 10.13
N PRO A 159 -0.02 23.49 10.49
CA PRO A 159 1.35 23.61 11.02
C PRO A 159 1.57 22.91 12.36
N ASP A 160 0.49 22.69 13.12
CA ASP A 160 0.51 22.01 14.41
C ASP A 160 0.45 20.48 14.29
N LEU A 161 0.26 19.94 13.08
CA LEU A 161 0.25 18.51 12.81
C LEU A 161 1.63 17.92 13.13
N PRO A 162 1.77 17.06 14.15
CA PRO A 162 3.09 16.68 14.64
C PRO A 162 3.80 15.69 13.71
N PHE A 163 3.04 14.87 12.98
CA PHE A 163 3.52 13.90 11.99
C PHE A 163 2.34 13.30 11.21
N LEU A 164 2.67 12.56 10.16
CA LEU A 164 1.76 11.72 9.39
C LEU A 164 2.30 10.31 9.33
N ILE A 165 1.41 9.33 9.29
CA ILE A 165 1.79 7.94 9.06
C ILE A 165 1.07 7.44 7.82
N VAL A 166 1.84 6.92 6.86
CA VAL A 166 1.32 6.31 5.64
C VAL A 166 1.65 4.83 5.66
N PHE A 167 0.61 4.00 5.71
CA PHE A 167 0.73 2.54 5.56
C PHE A 167 0.50 2.14 4.12
N LEU A 168 1.46 1.40 3.58
CA LEU A 168 1.41 0.81 2.25
C LEU A 168 1.45 -0.70 2.41
N SER A 169 0.40 -1.37 1.95
CA SER A 169 0.32 -2.84 1.91
C SER A 169 0.22 -3.27 0.45
N GLY A 170 1.10 -4.20 0.05
CA GLY A 170 1.06 -4.81 -1.27
C GLY A 170 0.09 -5.98 -1.36
N TYR A 171 -0.10 -6.52 -2.56
CA TYR A 171 -0.84 -7.77 -2.75
C TYR A 171 0.01 -8.97 -2.31
N LEU A 172 -0.60 -9.88 -1.56
CA LEU A 172 0.06 -11.07 -1.00
C LEU A 172 0.71 -11.96 -2.07
N GLU A 173 0.03 -12.13 -3.21
CA GLU A 173 0.45 -13.03 -4.29
C GLU A 173 0.95 -12.26 -5.52
N SER A 174 1.88 -11.32 -5.33
CA SER A 174 2.48 -10.58 -6.45
C SER A 174 3.90 -11.06 -6.76
N TYR A 175 4.16 -11.32 -8.04
CA TYR A 175 5.48 -11.71 -8.52
C TYR A 175 6.20 -10.50 -9.09
N THR A 176 7.35 -10.17 -8.52
CA THR A 176 8.26 -9.16 -9.07
C THR A 176 9.61 -9.80 -9.39
N ALA A 177 10.14 -9.50 -10.57
CA ALA A 177 11.50 -9.89 -10.96
C ALA A 177 12.29 -8.62 -11.30
N GLY A 178 13.35 -8.34 -10.55
CA GLY A 178 14.22 -7.19 -10.80
C GLY A 178 15.69 -7.52 -10.54
N GLU A 179 16.60 -7.04 -11.39
CA GLU A 179 18.05 -7.31 -11.32
C GLU A 179 18.75 -6.79 -10.04
N ARG A 180 18.10 -5.90 -9.27
CA ARG A 180 18.60 -5.37 -7.99
C ARG A 180 17.82 -5.85 -6.76
N PHE A 181 16.80 -6.67 -6.99
CA PHE A 181 15.84 -7.05 -5.98
C PHE A 181 15.70 -8.57 -6.05
N GLU A 182 16.73 -9.26 -5.56
CA GLU A 182 16.64 -10.69 -5.28
C GLU A 182 15.38 -10.92 -4.44
N ARG A 183 14.37 -11.55 -5.06
CA ARG A 183 13.14 -12.02 -4.42
C ARG A 183 12.52 -11.01 -3.45
N PHE A 184 11.95 -9.93 -3.98
CA PHE A 184 10.77 -9.41 -3.32
C PHE A 184 9.65 -10.44 -3.60
N SER A 185 9.54 -11.47 -2.76
CA SER A 185 8.21 -11.99 -2.49
C SER A 185 7.49 -10.81 -1.84
N SER A 186 6.37 -10.39 -2.44
CA SER A 186 5.49 -9.39 -1.83
C SER A 186 4.70 -9.97 -0.67
N GLU A 187 5.06 -11.17 -0.22
CA GLU A 187 4.49 -11.84 0.94
C GLU A 187 4.66 -10.91 2.14
N ASP A 188 3.52 -10.39 2.60
CA ASP A 188 3.33 -9.70 3.87
C ASP A 188 4.20 -8.47 4.15
N LYS A 189 4.62 -7.73 3.10
CA LYS A 189 5.35 -6.48 3.32
C LYS A 189 4.41 -5.29 3.50
N ILE A 190 4.18 -4.95 4.75
CA ILE A 190 3.59 -3.67 5.13
C ILE A 190 4.74 -2.67 5.32
N THR A 191 4.71 -1.58 4.56
CA THR A 191 5.63 -0.46 4.72
C THR A 191 4.91 0.68 5.42
N ALA A 192 5.41 1.09 6.59
CA ALA A 192 4.96 2.28 7.26
C ALA A 192 5.97 3.42 7.05
N LEU A 193 5.46 4.57 6.63
CA LEU A 193 6.22 5.80 6.46
C LEU A 193 5.76 6.78 7.54
N ILE A 194 6.63 7.09 8.49
CA ILE A 194 6.37 8.12 9.50
C ILE A 194 7.06 9.39 9.03
N ILE A 195 6.26 10.40 8.72
CA ILE A 195 6.68 11.64 8.07
C ILE A 195 6.54 12.77 9.07
N SER A 196 7.62 13.51 9.32
CA SER A 196 7.60 14.70 10.16
C SER A 196 7.31 15.99 9.34
N PRO A 197 6.99 17.12 10.01
CA PRO A 197 6.74 18.39 9.33
C PRO A 197 7.93 18.92 8.52
N ASP A 198 9.15 18.59 8.94
CA ASP A 198 10.39 18.90 8.21
C ASP A 198 10.73 17.88 7.10
N PHE A 199 9.77 17.02 6.74
CA PHE A 199 9.91 16.01 5.69
C PHE A 199 11.01 14.98 5.93
N GLN A 200 11.38 14.75 7.20
CA GLN A 200 12.16 13.58 7.56
C GLN A 200 11.22 12.37 7.59
N CYS A 201 11.65 11.27 6.97
CA CYS A 201 10.84 10.07 6.84
C CYS A 201 11.57 8.90 7.49
N LEU A 202 10.92 8.28 8.48
CA LEU A 202 11.30 6.95 8.96
C LEU A 202 10.54 5.91 8.15
N VAL A 203 11.27 4.95 7.59
CA VAL A 203 10.71 3.85 6.79
C VAL A 203 10.83 2.56 7.57
N ILE A 204 9.70 1.96 7.89
CA ILE A 204 9.62 0.68 8.60
C ILE A 204 9.02 -0.33 7.65
N THR A 205 9.73 -1.42 7.37
CA THR A 205 9.20 -2.54 6.57
C THR A 205 9.01 -3.73 7.50
N MET A 206 7.76 -4.14 7.66
CA MET A 206 7.40 -5.38 8.36
C MET A 206 7.30 -6.48 7.31
N GLY A 207 7.83 -7.67 7.59
CA GLY A 207 7.66 -8.85 6.73
C GLY A 207 7.07 -10.00 7.52
N GLY A 208 6.18 -10.77 6.89
CA GLY A 208 5.73 -12.05 7.44
C GLY A 208 6.92 -12.99 7.59
N SER A 209 7.10 -13.54 8.80
CA SER A 209 8.12 -14.52 9.14
C SER A 209 7.82 -15.90 8.57
#